data_AF-A0A1R0W860-F1
#
_entry.id   AF-A0A1R0W860-F1
#
_cell.length_a   1.000
_cell.length_b   1.000
_cell.length_c   1.000
_cell.angle_alpha   90.00
_cell.angle_beta   90.00
_cell.angle_gamma   90.00
#
_symmetry.space_group_name_H-M   'P 1'
#
loop_
_entity.id
_entity.type
_entity.pdbx_description
1 polymer ?
#
loop_
_entity_poly.entity_id
_entity_poly.type
_entity_poly.pdbx_seq_one_letter_code
_entity_poly.pdbx_strand_id
1 'polypeptide(L)' 'MNRYLFEYELQSTGFRGEFSWVEESEEKAKEAVRERIADLEFTDLEDVIVGKLLKTMDASNRYFECENCAS' A
#
# COMPACT_ATOMS: atom_id res chain seq x y z
N MET A 1 -6.55 13.24 -0.98
CA MET A 1 -6.37 11.78 -0.89
C MET A 1 -4.97 11.52 -0.39
N ASN A 2 -4.78 10.49 0.42
CA ASN A 2 -3.47 10.13 0.95
C ASN A 2 -3.06 8.77 0.38
N ARG A 3 -1.75 8.59 0.17
CA ARG A 3 -1.14 7.30 -0.08
C ARG A 3 -0.85 6.64 1.26
N TYR A 4 -1.46 5.49 1.50
CA TYR A 4 -1.25 4.67 2.68
C TYR A 4 -0.40 3.46 2.29
N LEU A 5 0.73 3.27 2.96
CA LEU A 5 1.62 2.12 2.81
C LEU A 5 1.35 1.14 3.93
N PHE A 6 0.92 -0.07 3.60
CA PHE A 6 0.67 -1.14 4.55
C PHE A 6 1.69 -2.26 4.37
N GLU A 7 2.07 -2.89 5.49
CA GLU A 7 2.64 -4.24 5.43
C GLU A 7 1.51 -5.26 5.20
N TYR A 8 1.80 -6.33 4.47
CA TYR A 8 0.91 -7.46 4.34
C TYR A 8 1.67 -8.79 4.43
N GLU A 9 0.97 -9.83 4.84
CA GLU A 9 1.45 -11.21 4.87
C GLU A 9 0.45 -12.11 4.14
N LEU A 10 0.96 -13.06 3.36
CA LEU A 10 0.18 -14.16 2.79
C LEU A 10 0.30 -15.38 3.71
N GLN A 11 -0.83 -15.86 4.24
CA GLN A 11 -0.81 -16.98 5.19
C GLN A 11 -0.30 -18.28 4.55
N SER A 12 -0.65 -18.53 3.29
CA SER A 12 -0.29 -19.77 2.58
C SER A 12 1.21 -19.92 2.33
N THR A 13 1.91 -18.81 2.08
CA THR A 13 3.34 -18.84 1.72
C THR A 13 4.24 -18.29 2.82
N GLY A 14 3.67 -17.57 3.80
CA GLY A 14 4.43 -16.77 4.76
C GLY A 14 5.14 -15.57 4.13
N PHE A 15 4.82 -15.25 2.88
CA PHE A 15 5.41 -14.11 2.18
C PHE A 15 4.96 -12.81 2.84
N ARG A 16 5.90 -11.89 3.04
CA ARG A 16 5.64 -10.55 3.56
C ARG A 16 6.05 -9.52 2.54
N GLY A 17 5.16 -8.57 2.30
CA GLY A 17 5.39 -7.47 1.37
C GLY A 17 4.87 -6.16 1.91
N GLU A 18 5.12 -5.11 1.14
CA GLU A 18 4.58 -3.78 1.39
C GLU A 18 3.77 -3.37 0.17
N PHE A 19 2.57 -2.81 0.40
CA PHE A 19 1.71 -2.34 -0.67
C PHE A 19 1.15 -0.97 -0.32
N SER A 20 1.24 -0.03 -1.26
CA SER A 20 0.72 1.32 -1.07
C SER A 20 -0.47 1.60 -1.96
N TRP A 21 -1.51 2.22 -1.40
CA TRP A 21 -2.70 2.61 -2.15
C TRP A 21 -3.14 4.03 -1.80
N VAL A 22 -3.72 4.72 -2.78
CA VAL A 22 -4.22 6.09 -2.62
C VAL A 22 -5.72 6.06 -2.38
N GLU A 23 -6.15 6.60 -1.24
CA GLU A 23 -7.56 6.65 -0.86
C GLU A 23 -7.87 7.88 0.00
N GLU A 24 -9.15 8.08 0.31
CA GLU A 24 -9.67 9.16 1.15
C GLU A 24 -9.38 8.91 2.63
N SER A 25 -9.39 7.64 3.06
CA SER A 25 -9.23 7.21 4.45
C SER A 25 -8.43 5.91 4.54
N GLU A 26 -7.80 5.67 5.69
CA GLU A 26 -7.02 4.45 5.95
C GLU A 26 -7.89 3.18 5.84
N GLU A 27 -9.11 3.19 6.36
CA GLU A 27 -10.03 2.03 6.32
C GLU A 27 -10.34 1.62 4.87
N LYS A 28 -10.73 2.58 4.03
CA LYS A 28 -10.96 2.34 2.59
C LYS A 28 -9.69 1.87 1.88
N ALA A 29 -8.55 2.46 2.22
CA ALA A 29 -7.28 2.04 1.65
C ALA A 29 -6.95 0.60 2.02
N LYS A 30 -7.20 0.19 3.27
CA LYS A 30 -6.96 -1.17 3.76
C LYS A 30 -7.81 -2.21 3.05
N GLU A 31 -9.09 -1.93 2.85
CA GLU A 31 -10.00 -2.80 2.08
C GLU A 31 -9.53 -2.93 0.62
N ALA A 32 -9.27 -1.81 -0.05
CA ALA A 32 -8.80 -1.80 -1.43
C ALA A 32 -7.45 -2.52 -1.61
N VAL A 33 -6.51 -2.33 -0.66
CA VAL A 33 -5.20 -2.99 -0.66
C VAL A 33 -5.36 -4.50 -0.54
N ARG A 34 -6.25 -4.98 0.34
CA ARG A 34 -6.50 -6.41 0.50
C ARG A 34 -7.00 -7.04 -0.79
N GLU A 35 -7.99 -6.42 -1.44
CA GLU A 35 -8.53 -6.90 -2.71
C GLU A 35 -7.49 -6.91 -3.82
N ARG A 36 -6.64 -5.87 -3.89
CA ARG A 36 -5.58 -5.78 -4.90
C ARG A 36 -4.45 -6.77 -4.70
N ILE A 37 -4.05 -7.04 -3.46
CA ILE A 37 -3.03 -8.05 -3.18
C ILE A 37 -3.57 -9.43 -3.53
N ALA A 38 -4.82 -9.75 -3.18
CA ALA A 38 -5.42 -11.04 -3.50
C ALA A 38 -5.46 -11.29 -5.01
N ASP A 39 -5.87 -10.29 -5.80
CA ASP A 39 -5.86 -10.34 -7.28
C ASP A 39 -4.44 -10.48 -7.84
N LEU A 40 -3.47 -9.71 -7.33
CA LEU A 40 -2.10 -9.67 -7.82
C LEU A 40 -1.31 -10.95 -7.51
N GLU A 41 -1.52 -11.51 -6.32
CA GLU A 41 -0.86 -12.73 -5.84
C GLU A 41 -1.66 -14.00 -6.19
N PHE A 42 -2.78 -13.86 -6.91
CA PHE A 42 -3.68 -14.95 -7.29
C PHE A 42 -4.08 -15.84 -6.10
N THR A 43 -4.42 -15.19 -4.99
CA THR A 43 -4.78 -15.85 -3.72
C THR A 43 -6.15 -15.36 -3.23
N ASP A 44 -6.71 -16.05 -2.25
CA ASP A 44 -7.98 -15.68 -1.64
C ASP A 44 -7.83 -14.47 -0.70
N LEU A 45 -8.89 -13.67 -0.56
CA LEU A 45 -8.89 -12.52 0.37
C LEU A 45 -8.59 -12.94 1.80
N GLU A 46 -9.01 -14.14 2.21
CA GLU A 46 -8.77 -14.69 3.55
C GLU A 46 -7.29 -15.01 3.80
N ASP A 47 -6.54 -15.31 2.74
CA ASP A 47 -5.10 -15.57 2.81
C ASP A 47 -4.28 -14.28 2.98
N VAL A 48 -4.85 -13.14 2.59
CA VAL A 48 -4.20 -11.82 2.69
C VAL A 48 -4.46 -11.18 4.04
N ILE A 49 -3.40 -11.06 4.85
CA ILE A 49 -3.42 -10.33 6.11
C ILE A 49 -2.79 -8.96 5.92
N VAL A 50 -3.62 -7.91 5.84
CA VAL A 50 -3.13 -6.53 5.83
C VAL A 50 -2.83 -6.09 7.27
N GLY A 51 -1.55 -5.90 7.54
CA GLY A 51 -1.01 -5.59 8.86
C GLY A 51 -1.12 -4.11 9.21
N LYS A 52 -0.01 -3.53 9.70
CA LYS A 52 0.05 -2.16 10.18
C LYS A 52 0.25 -1.19 9.03
N LEU A 53 -0.31 0.01 9.21
CA LEU A 53 0.04 1.17 8.40
C LEU A 53 1.48 1.59 8.75
N LEU A 54 2.38 1.53 7.77
CA LEU A 54 3.78 1.92 7.91
C LEU A 54 3.98 3.40 7.66
N LYS A 55 3.27 3.95 6.67
CA LYS A 55 3.43 5.35 6.26
C LYS A 55 2.19 5.90 5.59
N THR A 56 1.88 7.16 5.89
CA THR A 56 0.91 7.95 5.14
C THR A 56 1.63 9.12 4.47
N MET A 57 1.38 9.31 3.18
CA MET A 57 1.96 10.39 2.38
C MET A 57 0.82 11.14 1.72
N ASP A 58 0.84 12.46 1.78
CA ASP A 58 -0.14 13.27 1.05
C ASP A 58 0.03 13.02 -0.45
N ALA A 59 -0.99 12.45 -1.09
CA ALA A 59 -0.98 12.19 -2.53
C ALA A 59 -1.35 13.46 -3.33
N SER A 60 -1.64 14.56 -2.62
CA SER A 60 -1.84 15.89 -3.19
C SER A 60 -0.50 16.49 -3.61
N ASN A 61 0.04 15.97 -4.71
CA ASN A 61 0.96 16.65 -5.62
C ASN A 61 2.05 17.55 -4.99
N ARG A 62 2.84 17.02 -4.05
CA ARG A 62 4.19 17.56 -3.85
C ARG A 62 5.12 16.94 -4.88
N TYR A 63 5.08 17.52 -6.08
CA TYR A 63 6.20 17.52 -6.99
C TYR A 63 7.39 18.03 -6.17
N PHE A 64 8.22 17.12 -5.67
CA PHE A 64 9.50 17.52 -5.09
C PHE A 64 10.36 17.80 -6.32
N GLU A 65 10.36 19.05 -6.76
CA GLU A 65 11.36 19.56 -7.68
C GLU A 65 12.71 19.18 -7.09
N CYS A 66 13.36 18.21 -7.71
CA CYS A 66 14.73 17.88 -7.40
C CYS A 66 15.59 18.99 -8.02
N GLU A 67 15.57 20.19 -7.41
CA GLU A 67 16.56 21.23 -7.66
C GLU A 67 17.90 20.80 -7.04
N ASN A 68 18.54 19.80 -7.66
CA ASN A 68 20.00 19.66 -7.74
C ASN A 68 20.38 18.35 -8.43
N CYS A 69 20.56 18.40 -9.74
CA CYS A 69 21.77 17.82 -10.31
C CYS A 69 22.51 18.95 -10.99
N ALA A 70 23.40 19.58 -10.21
CA ALA A 70 24.42 20.46 -10.74
C ALA A 70 25.15 19.76 -11.90
N SER A 71 25.15 20.40 -13.07
CA SER A 71 26.22 20.28 -14.06
C SER A 71 26.35 21.56 -14.86
#